data_AF-A0A662F7C7-F1
#
_entry.id   AF-A0A662F7C7-F1
#
_cell.length_a   1.000
_cell.length_b   1.000
_cell.length_c   1.000
_cell.angle_alpha   90.00
_cell.angle_beta   90.00
_cell.angle_gamma   90.00
#
_symmetry.space_group_name_H-M   'P 1'
#
loop_
_entity.id
_entity.type
_entity.pdbx_description
1 polymer ?
#
loop_
_entity_poly.entity_id
_entity_poly.type
_entity_poly.pdbx_seq_one_letter_code
_entity_poly.pdbx_strand_id
1 'polypeptide(L)'
;MINNKYTKSDVLGLEIGGKPSLLVELEESAVLTPGSTGEIVISIVNNGETDVKFLEVVVGESEEYVLIEGATQYIGNLDSDDYETVKVKLHLRSNSTRFELPVSLRYKDSLGNSYTHTATLKVPFFTSEEAIKYGLVKKSRTTGALVTIVIIVVGLLIYRFFKRRRAVPA
;
A
#
# COMPACT_ATOMS: atom_id res chain seq x y z
N MET A 1 -31.34 -46.87 -56.89
CA MET A 1 -30.40 -45.87 -56.33
C MET A 1 -31.00 -45.36 -55.03
N ILE A 2 -30.35 -45.60 -53.89
CA ILE A 2 -30.85 -45.15 -52.58
C ILE A 2 -30.23 -43.77 -52.33
N ASN A 3 -31.08 -42.75 -52.23
CA ASN A 3 -30.67 -41.36 -52.03
C ASN A 3 -30.72 -41.03 -50.54
N ASN A 4 -29.64 -41.31 -49.81
CA ASN A 4 -29.52 -40.94 -48.40
C ASN A 4 -29.23 -39.45 -48.28
N LYS A 5 -30.17 -38.71 -47.69
CA LYS A 5 -29.95 -37.32 -47.28
C LYS A 5 -29.32 -37.31 -45.90
N TYR A 6 -28.24 -36.54 -45.76
CA TYR A 6 -27.60 -36.27 -44.47
C TYR A 6 -27.86 -34.82 -44.09
N THR A 7 -28.16 -34.59 -42.82
CA THR A 7 -28.31 -33.25 -42.26
C THR A 7 -27.24 -33.09 -41.19
N LYS A 8 -26.43 -32.05 -41.33
CA LYS A 8 -25.50 -31.60 -40.30
C LYS A 8 -26.06 -30.33 -39.69
N SER A 9 -26.15 -30.28 -38.37
CA SER A 9 -26.50 -29.08 -37.62
C SER A 9 -25.28 -28.68 -36.81
N ASP A 10 -24.83 -27.45 -37.00
CA ASP A 10 -23.81 -26.80 -36.16
C ASP A 10 -24.52 -25.67 -35.38
N VAL A 11 -24.23 -25.59 -34.09
CA VAL A 11 -24.75 -24.52 -33.22
C VAL A 11 -23.67 -23.46 -33.11
N LEU A 12 -24.00 -22.23 -33.50
CA LEU A 12 -23.14 -21.07 -33.30
C LEU A 12 -23.68 -20.29 -32.10
N GLY A 13 -22.99 -20.36 -30.97
CA GLY A 13 -23.28 -19.55 -29.80
C GLY A 13 -22.79 -18.11 -30.02
N LEU A 14 -23.65 -17.12 -29.78
CA LEU A 14 -23.26 -15.72 -29.74
C LEU A 14 -23.09 -15.31 -28.27
N GLU A 15 -21.86 -15.06 -27.86
CA GLU A 15 -21.57 -14.50 -26.55
C GLU A 15 -21.87 -13.00 -26.57
N ILE A 16 -22.87 -12.58 -25.79
CA ILE A 16 -23.21 -11.17 -25.63
C ILE A 16 -22.31 -10.65 -24.50
N GLY A 17 -21.15 -10.09 -24.85
CA GLY A 17 -20.17 -9.63 -23.87
C GLY A 17 -20.69 -8.51 -22.97
N GLY A 18 -20.52 -8.68 -21.65
CA GLY A 18 -20.70 -7.63 -20.65
C GLY A 18 -19.40 -6.85 -20.40
N LYS A 19 -19.50 -5.54 -20.17
CA LYS A 19 -18.34 -4.72 -19.78
C LYS A 19 -17.85 -5.22 -18.40
N PRO A 20 -16.57 -5.63 -18.27
CA PRO A 20 -16.05 -6.05 -16.98
C PRO A 20 -16.16 -4.92 -15.95
N SER A 21 -16.42 -5.28 -14.70
CA SER A 21 -16.49 -4.36 -13.57
C SER A 21 -15.42 -4.75 -12.58
N LEU A 22 -14.50 -3.81 -12.30
CA LEU A 22 -13.43 -4.01 -11.33
C LEU A 22 -13.58 -3.00 -10.22
N LEU A 23 -13.30 -3.46 -9.00
CA LEU A 23 -13.30 -2.66 -7.80
C LEU A 23 -11.90 -2.69 -7.17
N VAL A 24 -11.41 -1.52 -6.77
CA VAL A 24 -10.09 -1.37 -6.14
C VAL A 24 -10.29 -1.02 -4.68
N GLU A 25 -9.73 -1.84 -3.80
CA GLU A 25 -9.88 -1.73 -2.36
C GLU A 25 -8.54 -1.69 -1.64
N LEU A 26 -8.54 -1.05 -0.48
CA LEU A 26 -7.41 -1.10 0.43
C LEU A 26 -7.56 -2.37 1.28
N GLU A 27 -6.65 -3.33 1.09
CA GLU A 27 -6.65 -4.56 1.89
C GLU A 27 -5.84 -4.38 3.17
N GLU A 28 -4.63 -3.84 3.05
CA GLU A 28 -3.76 -3.56 4.20
C GLU A 28 -2.92 -2.30 3.96
N SER A 29 -2.63 -1.55 5.01
CA SER A 29 -1.67 -0.45 4.95
C SER A 29 -0.81 -0.39 6.20
N ALA A 30 0.49 -0.18 6.01
CA ALA A 30 1.35 0.31 7.08
C ALA A 30 0.84 1.66 7.63
N VAL A 31 1.12 1.95 8.90
CA VAL A 31 0.86 3.27 9.47
C VAL A 31 1.83 4.27 8.85
N LEU A 32 1.31 5.14 7.99
CA LEU A 32 2.09 6.15 7.29
C LEU A 32 1.98 7.51 7.98
N THR A 33 3.14 8.05 8.37
CA THR A 33 3.31 9.43 8.83
C THR A 33 4.25 10.19 7.88
N PRO A 34 4.25 11.54 7.85
CA PRO A 34 5.19 12.30 7.04
C PRO A 34 6.65 11.87 7.29
N GLY A 35 7.39 11.60 6.21
CA GLY A 35 8.79 11.13 6.26
C GLY A 35 8.97 9.64 6.54
N SER A 36 7.90 8.85 6.58
CA SER A 36 7.97 7.40 6.78
C SER A 36 7.93 6.62 5.46
N THR A 37 8.44 5.40 5.49
CA THR A 37 8.33 4.43 4.40
C THR A 37 7.42 3.29 4.84
N GLY A 38 6.52 2.86 3.97
CA GLY A 38 5.59 1.76 4.25
C GLY A 38 5.16 1.02 3.01
N GLU A 39 4.56 -0.14 3.24
CA GLU A 39 3.92 -0.99 2.24
C GLU A 39 2.40 -0.85 2.34
N ILE A 40 1.74 -0.87 1.19
CA ILE A 40 0.30 -0.85 1.02
C ILE A 40 -0.06 -2.06 0.16
N VAL A 41 -1.05 -2.82 0.60
CA VAL A 41 -1.62 -3.95 -0.13
C VAL A 41 -2.97 -3.53 -0.67
N ILE A 42 -3.13 -3.66 -1.98
CA ILE A 42 -4.31 -3.27 -2.74
C ILE A 42 -4.97 -4.54 -3.25
N SER A 43 -6.27 -4.68 -3.04
CA SER A 43 -7.08 -5.73 -3.66
C SER A 43 -7.76 -5.20 -4.91
N ILE A 44 -7.82 -6.04 -5.94
CA ILE A 44 -8.56 -5.81 -7.18
C ILE A 44 -9.57 -6.93 -7.29
N VAL A 45 -10.85 -6.59 -7.12
CA VAL A 45 -11.96 -7.53 -7.16
C VAL A 45 -12.65 -7.42 -8.50
N ASN A 46 -12.87 -8.55 -9.17
CA ASN A 46 -13.73 -8.61 -10.35
C ASN A 46 -15.18 -8.85 -9.93
N ASN A 47 -15.92 -7.76 -9.78
CA ASN A 47 -17.34 -7.79 -9.47
C ASN A 47 -18.23 -7.74 -10.73
N GLY A 48 -17.67 -7.99 -11.91
CA GLY A 48 -18.40 -8.14 -13.16
C GLY A 48 -18.73 -9.60 -13.47
N GLU A 49 -19.63 -9.81 -14.42
CA GLU A 49 -20.05 -11.15 -14.88
C GLU A 49 -19.08 -11.80 -15.88
N THR A 50 -18.04 -11.06 -16.31
CA THR A 50 -17.10 -11.50 -17.34
C THR A 50 -15.66 -11.50 -16.82
N ASP A 51 -14.87 -12.45 -17.30
CA ASP A 51 -13.45 -12.52 -16.99
C ASP A 51 -12.69 -11.31 -17.53
N VAL A 52 -11.67 -10.92 -16.79
CA VAL A 52 -10.69 -9.93 -17.19
C VAL A 52 -9.41 -10.63 -17.64
N LYS A 53 -8.85 -10.18 -18.77
CA LYS A 53 -7.61 -10.71 -19.33
C LYS A 53 -6.56 -9.61 -19.41
N PHE A 54 -5.29 -9.98 -19.26
CA PHE A 54 -4.14 -9.08 -19.31
C PHE A 54 -4.22 -7.87 -18.37
N LEU A 55 -4.77 -8.06 -17.17
CA LEU A 55 -4.88 -7.04 -16.14
C LEU A 55 -3.49 -6.55 -15.71
N GLU A 56 -3.30 -5.25 -15.80
CA GLU A 56 -2.16 -4.49 -15.32
C GLU A 56 -2.66 -3.41 -14.36
N VAL A 57 -2.01 -3.31 -13.20
CA VAL A 57 -2.24 -2.29 -12.19
C VAL A 57 -1.11 -1.27 -12.28
N VAL A 58 -1.47 0.00 -12.39
CA VAL A 58 -0.54 1.13 -12.46
C VAL A 58 -0.85 2.10 -11.32
N VAL A 59 0.12 2.33 -10.45
CA VAL A 59 0.03 3.33 -9.39
C VAL A 59 0.50 4.67 -9.96
N GLY A 60 -0.32 5.69 -9.81
CA GLY A 60 0.01 7.03 -10.28
C GLY A 60 1.11 7.68 -9.44
N GLU A 61 1.79 8.66 -10.02
CA GLU A 61 2.75 9.50 -9.32
C GLU A 61 2.05 10.61 -8.54
N SER A 62 2.72 11.13 -7.51
CA SER A 62 2.25 12.25 -6.69
C SER A 62 3.42 13.01 -6.11
N GLU A 63 3.23 14.31 -5.85
CA GLU A 63 4.23 15.12 -5.14
C GLU A 63 4.34 14.72 -3.65
N GLU A 64 3.34 14.02 -3.11
CA GLU A 64 3.30 13.65 -1.69
C GLU A 64 4.19 12.44 -1.37
N TYR A 65 4.55 11.62 -2.34
CA TYR A 65 5.34 10.41 -2.10
C TYR A 65 6.32 10.10 -3.23
N VAL A 66 7.22 9.16 -2.95
CA VAL A 66 8.07 8.52 -3.95
C VAL A 66 7.75 7.04 -3.95
N LEU A 67 7.36 6.51 -5.11
CA LEU A 67 7.22 5.07 -5.29
C LEU A 67 8.60 4.43 -5.26
N ILE A 68 8.77 3.46 -4.37
CA ILE A 68 10.00 2.68 -4.23
C ILE A 68 9.87 1.40 -5.06
N GLU A 69 8.74 0.70 -4.92
CA GLU A 69 8.45 -0.56 -5.61
C GLU A 69 6.95 -0.65 -5.96
N GLY A 70 6.61 -1.41 -7.01
CA GLY A 70 5.22 -1.73 -7.37
C GLY A 70 4.47 -0.67 -8.18
N ALA A 71 5.18 0.22 -8.90
CA ALA A 71 4.57 1.25 -9.74
C ALA A 71 3.68 0.68 -10.87
N THR A 72 4.12 -0.40 -11.51
CA THR A 72 3.35 -1.15 -12.51
C THR A 72 3.47 -2.64 -12.21
N GLN A 73 2.34 -3.34 -12.14
CA GLN A 73 2.26 -4.76 -11.80
C GLN A 73 1.30 -5.48 -12.75
N TYR A 74 1.80 -6.51 -13.42
CA TYR A 74 0.99 -7.34 -14.31
C TYR A 74 0.43 -8.55 -13.56
N ILE A 75 -0.89 -8.65 -13.47
CA ILE A 75 -1.62 -9.73 -12.80
C ILE A 75 -1.95 -10.84 -13.80
N GLY A 76 -2.35 -10.48 -15.02
CA GLY A 76 -2.76 -11.43 -16.04
C GLY A 76 -4.27 -11.63 -16.07
N ASN A 77 -4.76 -12.84 -15.83
CA ASN A 77 -6.19 -13.11 -15.87
C ASN A 77 -6.79 -12.95 -14.47
N LEU A 78 -8.01 -12.43 -14.41
CA LEU A 78 -8.81 -12.36 -13.19
C LEU A 78 -10.24 -12.77 -13.55
N ASP A 79 -10.66 -13.92 -13.04
CA ASP A 79 -11.95 -14.51 -13.38
C ASP A 79 -13.09 -13.75 -12.66
N SER A 80 -14.32 -13.95 -13.10
CA SER A 80 -15.50 -13.35 -12.44
C SER A 80 -15.65 -13.87 -11.00
N ASP A 81 -15.99 -12.98 -10.06
CA ASP A 81 -16.11 -13.26 -8.61
C ASP A 81 -14.79 -13.54 -7.87
N ASP A 82 -13.65 -13.44 -8.56
CA ASP A 82 -12.33 -13.56 -7.96
C ASP A 82 -11.70 -12.20 -7.64
N TYR A 83 -10.65 -12.23 -6.81
CA TYR A 83 -9.83 -11.07 -6.49
C TYR A 83 -8.34 -11.41 -6.46
N GLU A 84 -7.53 -10.40 -6.75
CA GLU A 84 -6.07 -10.50 -6.68
C GLU A 84 -5.48 -9.32 -5.90
N THR A 85 -4.27 -9.52 -5.37
CA THR A 85 -3.61 -8.51 -4.54
C THR A 85 -2.28 -8.05 -5.13
N VAL A 86 -1.99 -6.76 -4.95
CA VAL A 86 -0.72 -6.17 -5.36
C VAL A 86 -0.13 -5.35 -4.23
N LYS A 87 1.20 -5.30 -4.19
CA LYS A 87 1.94 -4.63 -3.13
C LYS A 87 2.65 -3.40 -3.65
N VAL A 88 2.52 -2.30 -2.94
CA VAL A 88 3.12 -1.02 -3.30
C VAL A 88 3.94 -0.53 -2.13
N LYS A 89 5.21 -0.24 -2.37
CA LYS A 89 6.10 0.31 -1.34
C LYS A 89 6.45 1.73 -1.70
N LEU A 90 6.26 2.64 -0.76
CA LEU A 90 6.47 4.06 -1.00
C LEU A 90 7.05 4.76 0.21
N HIS A 91 7.70 5.89 -0.05
CA HIS A 91 8.15 6.84 0.95
C HIS A 91 7.28 8.09 0.90
N LEU A 92 6.61 8.40 2.02
CA LEU A 92 5.82 9.62 2.15
C LEU A 92 6.75 10.79 2.49
N ARG A 93 6.62 11.91 1.79
CA ARG A 93 7.52 13.05 2.02
C ARG A 93 7.22 13.71 3.36
N SER A 94 8.24 14.34 3.95
CA SER A 94 8.14 14.97 5.27
C SER A 94 7.19 16.17 5.32
N ASN A 95 6.93 16.82 4.19
CA ASN A 95 6.02 17.96 4.06
C ASN A 95 4.59 17.53 3.69
N SER A 96 4.29 16.23 3.66
CA SER A 96 2.99 15.75 3.24
C SER A 96 1.90 16.08 4.24
N THR A 97 0.78 16.54 3.71
CA THR A 97 -0.40 16.95 4.50
C THR A 97 -1.63 16.07 4.25
N ARG A 98 -1.56 15.25 3.21
CA ARG A 98 -2.60 14.30 2.78
C ARG A 98 -1.95 13.15 2.06
N PHE A 99 -2.68 12.05 1.92
CA PHE A 99 -2.24 10.91 1.16
C PHE A 99 -3.41 10.32 0.37
N GLU A 100 -3.29 10.42 -0.96
CA GLU A 100 -4.22 9.86 -1.94
C GLU A 100 -3.40 9.01 -2.90
N LEU A 101 -3.83 7.76 -3.12
CA LEU A 101 -3.13 6.81 -3.97
C LEU A 101 -3.94 6.58 -5.25
N PRO A 102 -3.67 7.31 -6.34
CA PRO A 102 -4.29 7.03 -7.63
C PRO A 102 -3.83 5.67 -8.18
N VAL A 103 -4.79 4.86 -8.61
CA VAL A 103 -4.59 3.53 -9.20
C VAL A 103 -5.34 3.46 -10.52
N SER A 104 -4.68 2.96 -11.55
CA SER A 104 -5.25 2.74 -12.87
C SER A 104 -5.12 1.27 -13.25
N LEU A 105 -6.24 0.65 -13.59
CA LEU A 105 -6.33 -0.72 -14.09
C LEU A 105 -6.42 -0.67 -15.61
N ARG A 106 -5.56 -1.42 -16.29
CA ARG A 106 -5.59 -1.61 -17.75
C ARG A 106 -5.80 -3.08 -18.03
N TYR A 107 -6.79 -3.39 -18.87
CA TYR A 107 -7.15 -4.79 -19.10
C TYR A 107 -7.95 -4.96 -20.39
N LYS A 108 -8.26 -6.22 -20.72
CA LYS A 108 -9.14 -6.60 -21.81
C LYS A 108 -10.28 -7.50 -21.34
N ASP A 109 -11.38 -7.49 -22.07
CA ASP A 109 -12.43 -8.51 -21.92
C ASP A 109 -12.10 -9.79 -22.73
N SER A 110 -12.99 -10.78 -22.66
CA SER A 110 -12.90 -12.02 -23.44
C SER A 110 -12.96 -11.81 -24.97
N LEU A 111 -13.55 -10.71 -25.42
CA LEU A 111 -13.64 -10.32 -26.83
C LEU A 111 -12.39 -9.55 -27.31
N GLY A 112 -11.45 -9.26 -26.41
CA GLY A 112 -10.20 -8.55 -26.70
C GLY A 112 -10.32 -7.03 -26.72
N ASN A 113 -11.46 -6.46 -26.32
CA ASN A 113 -11.65 -5.02 -26.18
C ASN A 113 -10.84 -4.50 -25.00
N SER A 114 -10.10 -3.40 -25.20
CA SER A 114 -9.28 -2.80 -24.14
C SER A 114 -10.09 -1.81 -23.29
N TYR A 115 -9.84 -1.84 -21.98
CA TYR A 115 -10.46 -0.96 -21.00
C TYR A 115 -9.40 -0.31 -20.11
N THR A 116 -9.78 0.84 -19.55
CA THR A 116 -9.03 1.49 -18.48
C THR A 116 -10.01 1.94 -17.40
N HIS A 117 -9.71 1.60 -16.16
CA HIS A 117 -10.48 2.00 -14.99
C HIS A 117 -9.57 2.70 -13.98
N THR A 118 -9.94 3.90 -13.55
CA THR A 118 -9.15 4.68 -12.59
C THR A 118 -9.90 4.83 -11.28
N ALA A 119 -9.22 4.59 -10.17
CA ALA A 119 -9.71 4.79 -8.82
C ALA A 119 -8.68 5.57 -7.99
N THR A 120 -9.14 6.28 -6.97
CA THR A 120 -8.25 6.91 -5.98
C THR A 120 -8.51 6.25 -4.63
N LEU A 121 -7.52 5.51 -4.14
CA LEU A 121 -7.60 4.87 -2.84
C LEU A 121 -7.37 5.90 -1.73
N LYS A 122 -8.29 5.89 -0.76
CA LYS A 122 -8.15 6.65 0.49
C LYS A 122 -7.42 5.76 1.49
N VAL A 123 -6.15 6.07 1.72
CA VAL A 123 -5.35 5.34 2.70
C VAL A 123 -5.27 6.18 3.98
N PRO A 124 -5.46 5.59 5.17
CA PRO A 124 -5.38 6.32 6.42
C PRO A 124 -4.05 7.07 6.56
N PHE A 125 -4.14 8.39 6.67
CA PHE A 125 -3.01 9.28 6.88
C PHE A 125 -3.07 9.82 8.31
N PHE A 126 -1.97 9.70 9.04
CA PHE A 126 -1.85 10.22 10.40
C PHE A 126 -0.70 11.22 10.48
N THR A 127 -0.93 12.34 11.16
CA THR A 127 0.18 13.18 11.60
C THR A 127 1.01 12.42 12.64
N SER A 128 2.29 12.78 12.78
CA SER A 128 3.16 12.18 13.79
C SER A 128 2.60 12.33 15.21
N GLU A 129 1.89 13.43 15.49
CA GLU A 129 1.23 13.68 16.78
C GLU A 129 0.02 12.77 16.99
N GLU A 130 -0.84 12.62 15.98
CA GLU A 130 -2.01 11.71 16.05
C GLU A 130 -1.59 10.25 16.17
N ALA A 131 -0.57 9.83 15.41
CA ALA A 131 -0.06 8.47 15.47
C ALA A 131 0.47 8.12 16.88
N ILE A 132 1.11 9.08 17.56
CA ILE A 132 1.53 8.92 18.97
C ILE A 132 0.32 8.93 19.91
N LYS A 133 -0.64 9.85 19.71
CA LYS A 133 -1.86 9.97 20.53
C LYS A 133 -2.69 8.68 20.51
N TYR A 134 -2.83 8.06 19.34
CA TYR A 134 -3.56 6.81 19.18
C TYR A 134 -2.72 5.56 19.48
N GLY A 135 -1.44 5.73 19.88
CA GLY A 135 -0.55 4.63 20.24
C GLY A 135 -0.07 3.77 19.07
N LEU A 136 -0.27 4.24 17.83
CA LEU A 136 0.20 3.59 16.61
C LEU A 136 1.72 3.65 16.47
N VAL A 137 2.35 4.69 17.04
CA VAL A 137 3.81 4.87 17.07
C VAL A 137 4.29 5.13 18.49
N LYS A 138 5.31 4.39 18.94
CA LYS A 138 5.91 4.58 20.26
C LYS A 138 6.78 5.83 20.28
N LYS A 139 6.54 6.75 21.21
CA LYS A 139 7.42 7.89 21.47
C LYS A 139 8.83 7.38 21.81
N SER A 140 9.81 7.74 20.99
CA SER A 140 11.21 7.36 21.23
C SER A 140 11.66 7.90 22.60
N ARG A 141 12.07 6.99 23.49
CA ARG A 141 12.47 7.28 24.88
C ARG A 141 13.95 7.67 24.99
N THR A 142 14.67 7.79 23.86
CA THR A 142 16.12 8.00 23.82
C THR A 142 16.55 9.33 24.44
N THR A 143 15.75 10.39 24.27
CA THR A 143 16.03 11.69 24.89
C THR A 143 15.96 11.63 26.42
N GLY A 144 15.02 10.85 26.97
CA GLY A 144 14.92 10.67 28.42
C GLY A 144 16.11 9.91 29.00
N ALA A 145 16.56 8.85 28.31
CA ALA A 145 17.71 8.06 28.73
C ALA A 145 19.02 8.87 28.72
N LEU A 146 19.25 9.72 27.71
CA LEU A 146 20.43 10.60 27.66
C LEU A 146 20.44 11.63 28.79
N VAL A 147 19.30 12.24 29.10
CA VAL A 147 19.19 13.20 30.22
C VAL A 147 19.45 12.50 31.56
N THR A 148 18.94 11.29 31.77
CA THR A 148 19.22 10.51 32.99
C THR A 148 20.71 10.15 33.10
N ILE A 149 21.36 9.74 32.01
CA ILE A 149 22.80 9.46 31.99
C ILE A 149 23.61 10.72 32.34
N VAL A 150 23.27 11.87 31.76
CA VAL A 150 23.94 13.15 32.07
C VAL A 150 23.79 13.51 33.54
N ILE A 151 22.60 13.37 34.12
CA ILE A 151 22.36 13.63 35.55
C ILE A 151 23.20 12.69 36.43
N ILE A 152 23.28 11.41 36.09
CA ILE A 152 24.09 10.43 36.84
C ILE A 152 25.58 10.81 36.77
N VAL A 153 26.09 11.14 35.57
CA VAL A 153 27.50 11.53 35.38
C VAL A 153 27.84 12.80 36.15
N VAL A 154 26.99 13.83 36.08
CA VAL A 154 27.16 15.08 36.83
C VAL A 154 27.11 14.82 38.33
N GLY A 155 26.17 14.01 38.81
CA GLY A 155 26.09 13.60 40.21
C GLY A 155 27.34 12.87 40.69
N LEU A 156 27.91 11.96 39.87
CA LEU A 156 29.14 11.24 40.16
C LEU A 156 30.37 12.17 40.21
N LEU A 157 30.45 13.15 39.31
CA LEU A 157 31.52 14.16 39.29
C LEU A 157 31.45 15.06 40.53
N ILE A 158 30.26 15.53 40.90
CA ILE A 158 30.01 16.31 42.11
C ILE A 158 30.41 15.50 43.35
N TYR A 159 29.96 14.24 43.45
CA TYR A 159 30.31 13.35 44.55
C TYR A 159 31.84 13.15 44.68
N ARG A 160 32.54 12.87 43.56
CA ARG A 160 34.00 12.73 43.55
C ARG A 160 34.71 14.03 43.96
N PHE A 161 34.20 15.18 43.54
CA PHE A 161 34.76 16.48 43.89
C PHE A 161 34.66 16.78 45.39
N PHE A 162 33.50 16.51 46.00
CA PHE A 162 33.32 16.68 47.44
C PHE A 162 34.11 15.66 48.27
N LYS A 163 34.25 14.42 47.81
CA LYS A 163 35.06 13.40 48.49
C LYS A 163 36.55 13.72 48.48
N ARG A 164 37.07 14.30 47.39
CA ARG A 164 38.48 14.74 47.30
C ARG A 164 38.80 15.91 48.22
N ARG A 165 37.87 16.84 48.43
CA ARG A 165 38.04 17.98 49.35
C ARG A 165 38.02 17.59 50.83
N ARG A 166 37.45 16.43 51.18
CA ARG A 166 37.45 15.89 52.56
C ARG A 166 38.67 15.03 52.89
N ALA A 167 39.56 14.78 51.93
CA ALA A 167 40.74 13.91 52.09
C ALA A 167 42.07 14.67 52.26
N VAL A 168 42.03 15.98 52.52
CA VAL A 168 43.22 16.74 52.97
C VAL A 168 42.96 17.30 54.37
N PRO A 169 43.24 16.53 55.44
CA PRO A 169 43.65 17.11 56.71
C PRO A 169 45.14 17.51 56.66
N ALA A 170 45.49 18.45 57.53
CA ALA A 170 46.77 19.15 57.67
C ALA A 170 48.05 18.29 57.56
#